data_AF-A0AAD7D7U2-F1
#
_entry.id   AF-A0AAD7D7U2-F1
#
_cell.length_a   1.000
_cell.length_b   1.000
_cell.length_c   1.000
_cell.angle_alpha   90.00
_cell.angle_beta   90.00
_cell.angle_gamma   90.00
#
_symmetry.space_group_name_H-M   'P 1'
#
loop_
_entity.id
_entity.type
_entity.pdbx_description
1 polymer ?
#
loop_
_entity_poly.entity_id
_entity_poly.type
_entity_poly.pdbx_seq_one_letter_code
_entity_poly.pdbx_strand_id
1 'polypeptide(L)'
;YKKKTKSKVADSVYTYTFYCAQLKGEETKNHLAADPKKRRARMKMDRFACDGWLHITVDDAEISVVTVRMTHHRCHTPYLDISISNEIKETVENLKHLTAAKVGPRLCLIYIVVNFVSQIWEAVLKGNPETELNEKQIYRHW
;
A
#
# COMPACT_ATOMS: atom_id res chain seq x y z
N TYR A 1 17.45 -0.86 -2.26
CA TYR A 1 17.69 0.17 -3.29
C TYR A 1 18.00 -0.53 -4.60
N LYS A 2 17.62 0.04 -5.76
CA LYS A 2 17.90 -0.56 -7.07
C LYS A 2 19.24 -0.09 -7.65
N LYS A 3 19.61 1.15 -7.36
CA LYS A 3 20.89 1.73 -7.77
C LYS A 3 21.50 2.54 -6.63
N LYS A 4 22.80 2.40 -6.41
CA LYS A 4 23.60 3.25 -5.52
C LYS A 4 24.58 4.02 -6.39
N THR A 5 24.63 5.33 -6.23
CA THR A 5 25.56 6.21 -6.95
C THR A 5 26.35 7.02 -5.94
N LYS A 6 27.68 7.03 -6.08
CA LYS A 6 28.56 7.89 -5.28
C LYS A 6 28.61 9.28 -5.92
N SER A 7 28.59 10.33 -5.11
CA SER A 7 28.75 11.70 -5.62
C SER A 7 30.12 11.86 -6.28
N LYS A 8 30.18 12.69 -7.33
CA LYS A 8 31.44 13.05 -8.00
C LYS A 8 32.19 14.18 -7.29
N VAL A 9 31.50 14.89 -6.39
CA VAL A 9 32.01 16.10 -5.73
C VAL A 9 32.47 15.81 -4.30
N ALA A 10 31.84 14.86 -3.61
CA ALA A 10 32.15 14.51 -2.23
C ALA A 10 32.13 13.00 -2.04
N ASP A 11 33.20 12.45 -1.47
CA ASP A 11 33.37 11.00 -1.33
C ASP A 11 32.47 10.37 -0.25
N SER A 12 31.97 11.18 0.68
CA SER A 12 31.08 10.75 1.76
C SER A 12 29.60 10.71 1.33
N VAL A 13 29.26 11.23 0.15
CA VAL A 13 27.87 11.40 -0.29
C VAL A 13 27.44 10.26 -1.21
N TYR A 14 26.36 9.59 -0.84
CA TYR A 14 25.75 8.50 -1.60
C TYR A 14 24.28 8.77 -1.89
N THR A 15 23.87 8.52 -3.13
CA THR A 15 22.46 8.55 -3.53
C THR A 15 21.96 7.14 -3.81
N TYR A 16 20.90 6.76 -3.12
CA TYR A 16 20.16 5.52 -3.29
C TYR A 16 18.89 5.79 -4.09
N THR A 17 18.79 5.15 -5.26
CA THR A 17 17.62 5.25 -6.13
C THR A 17 16.72 4.03 -5.97
N PHE A 18 15.43 4.30 -5.84
CA PHE A 18 14.34 3.36 -5.88
C PHE A 18 13.40 3.75 -7.02
N TYR A 19 12.88 2.78 -7.75
CA TYR A 19 11.91 3.00 -8.82
C TYR A 19 10.49 2.70 -8.32
N CYS A 20 9.51 3.19 -9.05
CA CYS A 20 8.11 2.85 -8.79
C CYS A 20 7.93 1.32 -8.70
N ALA A 21 7.29 0.87 -7.62
CA ALA A 21 7.04 -0.56 -7.39
C ALA A 21 6.22 -1.20 -8.52
N GLN A 22 5.41 -0.42 -9.24
CA GLN A 22 4.56 -0.86 -10.35
C GLN A 22 5.19 -0.55 -11.73
N LEU A 23 6.46 -0.17 -11.80
CA LEU A 23 7.16 0.04 -13.08
C LEU A 23 7.22 -1.27 -13.87
N LYS A 24 6.81 -1.21 -15.14
CA LYS A 24 6.92 -2.31 -16.10
C LYS A 24 8.39 -2.63 -16.37
N GLY A 25 8.76 -3.90 -16.29
CA GLY A 25 10.14 -4.37 -16.50
C GLY A 25 10.97 -4.50 -15.23
N GLU A 26 10.52 -3.95 -14.10
CA GLU A 26 11.19 -4.09 -12.78
C GLU A 26 10.72 -5.33 -11.98
N GLU A 27 10.10 -6.30 -12.66
CA GLU A 27 9.54 -7.51 -12.05
C GLU A 27 10.65 -8.40 -11.48
N THR A 28 10.56 -8.71 -10.20
CA THR A 28 11.41 -9.73 -9.56
C THR A 28 10.85 -11.12 -9.83
N LYS A 29 11.71 -12.09 -10.13
CA LYS A 29 11.31 -13.50 -10.25
C LYS A 29 10.69 -13.97 -8.93
N ASN A 30 9.46 -14.47 -9.00
CA ASN A 30 8.79 -15.04 -7.83
C ASN A 30 9.29 -16.47 -7.60
N HIS A 31 9.93 -16.70 -6.46
CA HIS A 31 10.18 -18.06 -5.98
C HIS A 31 8.89 -18.61 -5.39
N LEU A 32 8.23 -19.51 -6.13
CA LEU A 32 7.06 -20.22 -5.66
C LEU A 32 7.51 -21.36 -4.73
N ALA A 33 6.75 -21.59 -3.66
CA ALA A 33 6.92 -22.79 -2.85
C ALA A 33 6.71 -24.04 -3.73
N ALA A 34 7.56 -25.05 -3.54
CA ALA A 34 7.48 -26.31 -4.28
C ALA A 34 6.10 -26.96 -4.11
N ASP A 35 5.62 -27.04 -2.86
CA ASP A 35 4.29 -27.51 -2.49
C ASP A 35 3.19 -26.52 -2.96
N PRO A 36 2.31 -26.92 -3.88
CA PRO A 36 1.20 -26.09 -4.36
C PRO A 36 0.26 -25.62 -3.26
N LYS A 37 0.06 -26.39 -2.17
CA LYS A 37 -0.85 -26.03 -1.07
C LYS A 37 -0.32 -24.89 -0.21
N LYS A 38 0.99 -24.65 -0.23
CA LYS A 38 1.66 -23.54 0.49
C LYS A 38 1.85 -22.30 -0.38
N ARG A 39 1.45 -22.36 -1.66
CA ARG A 39 1.50 -21.19 -2.54
C ARG A 39 0.40 -20.22 -2.14
N ARG A 40 0.80 -19.02 -1.75
CA ARG A 40 -0.16 -17.93 -1.52
C ARG A 40 -0.78 -17.53 -2.86
N ALA A 41 -2.09 -17.39 -2.90
CA ALA A 41 -2.80 -16.78 -4.03
C ALA A 41 -2.55 -15.26 -4.01
N ARG A 42 -1.39 -14.83 -4.51
CA ARG A 42 -1.08 -13.41 -4.65
C ARG A 42 -1.75 -12.88 -5.90
N MET A 43 -2.53 -11.82 -5.76
CA MET A 43 -3.01 -11.08 -6.92
C MET A 43 -1.82 -10.51 -7.70
N LYS A 44 -1.87 -10.60 -9.02
CA LYS A 44 -0.82 -10.05 -9.88
C LYS A 44 -0.85 -8.53 -9.76
N MET A 45 0.30 -7.94 -9.45
CA MET A 45 0.46 -6.49 -9.44
C MET A 45 0.37 -5.93 -10.86
N ASP A 46 -0.57 -5.02 -11.08
CA ASP A 46 -0.65 -4.27 -12.33
C ASP A 46 0.59 -3.41 -12.55
N ARG A 47 1.05 -3.38 -13.80
CA ARG A 47 2.29 -2.72 -14.21
C ARG A 47 2.01 -1.58 -15.16
N PHE A 48 2.72 -0.48 -14.95
CA PHE A 48 2.57 0.75 -15.72
C PHE A 48 3.92 1.19 -16.27
N ALA A 49 3.91 1.86 -17.42
CA ALA A 49 5.06 2.61 -17.91
C ALA A 49 5.21 3.88 -17.05
N CYS A 50 5.80 3.72 -15.87
CA CYS A 50 5.94 4.76 -14.85
C CYS A 50 7.42 5.07 -14.61
N ASP A 51 7.82 6.31 -14.89
CA ASP A 51 9.21 6.76 -14.69
C ASP A 51 9.40 7.39 -13.31
N GLY A 52 8.55 7.01 -12.35
CA GLY A 52 8.63 7.48 -10.97
C GLY A 52 9.84 6.91 -10.23
N TRP A 53 10.46 7.75 -9.41
CA TRP A 53 11.62 7.39 -8.62
C TRP A 53 11.62 8.08 -7.25
N LEU A 54 12.36 7.49 -6.33
CA LEU A 54 12.69 8.00 -5.01
C LEU A 54 14.21 7.99 -4.87
N HIS A 55 14.80 9.16 -4.66
CA HIS A 55 16.21 9.35 -4.38
C HIS A 55 16.38 9.72 -2.92
N ILE A 56 17.16 8.91 -2.21
CA ILE A 56 17.58 9.18 -0.84
C ILE A 56 19.08 9.45 -0.91
N THR A 57 19.49 10.66 -0.58
CA THR A 57 20.90 11.04 -0.52
C THR A 57 21.30 11.17 0.94
N VAL A 58 22.36 10.45 1.30
CA VAL A 58 22.95 10.41 2.64
C VAL A 58 24.39 10.88 2.53
N ASP A 59 24.80 11.72 3.47
CA ASP A 59 26.20 12.09 3.65
C ASP A 59 26.73 11.39 4.90
N ASP A 60 27.74 10.54 4.74
CA ASP A 60 28.37 9.84 5.86
C ASP A 60 29.13 10.80 6.79
N ALA A 61 29.50 12.00 6.32
CA ALA A 61 30.13 13.04 7.12
C ALA A 61 29.11 13.84 7.96
N GLU A 62 27.84 13.90 7.52
CA GLU A 62 26.76 14.63 8.18
C GLU A 62 25.52 13.74 8.32
N ILE A 63 25.61 12.77 9.24
CA ILE A 63 24.59 11.72 9.45
C ILE A 63 23.22 12.30 9.85
N SER A 64 23.18 13.52 10.39
CA SER A 64 21.94 14.21 10.79
C SER A 64 21.12 14.73 9.61
N VAL A 65 21.68 14.82 8.41
CA VAL A 65 21.00 15.40 7.24
C VAL A 65 20.83 14.35 6.15
N VAL A 66 19.57 14.03 5.86
CA VAL A 66 19.18 13.14 4.77
C VAL A 66 18.31 13.91 3.79
N THR A 67 18.69 13.90 2.52
CA THR A 67 17.90 14.53 1.46
C THR A 67 17.03 13.50 0.77
N VAL A 68 15.71 13.68 0.84
CA VAL A 68 14.72 12.84 0.16
C VAL A 68 14.11 13.61 -1.00
N ARG A 69 14.21 13.07 -2.22
CA ARG A 69 13.54 13.58 -3.41
C ARG A 69 12.70 12.49 -4.04
N MET A 70 11.47 12.81 -4.40
CA MET A 70 10.59 11.87 -5.08
C MET A 70 9.94 12.50 -6.29
N THR A 71 9.67 11.68 -7.30
CA THR A 71 8.85 12.05 -8.45
C THR A 71 8.03 10.84 -8.84
N HIS A 72 6.78 11.08 -9.20
CA HIS A 72 5.91 10.06 -9.75
C HIS A 72 5.37 10.55 -11.08
N HIS A 73 5.60 9.78 -12.15
CA HIS A 73 5.24 10.22 -13.50
C HIS A 73 3.73 10.12 -13.73
N ARG A 74 3.10 9.00 -13.36
CA ARG A 74 1.70 8.72 -13.69
C ARG A 74 0.94 8.20 -12.49
N CYS A 75 -0.17 8.84 -12.14
CA CYS A 75 -1.13 8.28 -11.20
C CYS A 75 -1.59 6.91 -11.72
N HIS A 76 -1.36 5.86 -10.94
CA HIS A 76 -1.83 4.53 -11.23
C HIS A 76 -2.42 3.90 -9.98
N THR A 77 -3.36 2.98 -10.15
CA THR A 77 -4.05 2.29 -9.06
C THR A 77 -3.00 1.64 -8.15
N PRO A 78 -2.93 2.04 -6.87
CA PRO A 78 -1.91 1.51 -5.98
C PRO A 78 -2.09 0.01 -5.82
N TYR A 79 -1.00 -0.72 -5.98
CA TYR A 79 -1.00 -2.13 -5.64
C TYR A 79 -1.20 -2.31 -4.14
N LEU A 80 -2.24 -3.04 -3.77
CA LEU A 80 -2.46 -3.53 -2.44
C LEU A 80 -2.52 -5.05 -2.56
N ASP A 81 -1.71 -5.76 -1.78
CA ASP A 81 -1.82 -7.22 -1.65
C ASP A 81 -3.05 -7.51 -0.79
N ILE A 82 -4.22 -7.50 -1.42
CA ILE A 82 -5.51 -7.77 -0.80
C ILE A 82 -5.95 -9.17 -1.19
N SER A 83 -5.28 -10.18 -0.64
CA SER A 83 -5.89 -11.49 -0.47
C SER A 83 -6.89 -11.42 0.69
N ILE A 84 -7.97 -10.66 0.53
CA ILE A 84 -9.07 -10.62 1.50
C ILE A 84 -9.86 -11.93 1.35
N SER A 85 -10.07 -12.65 2.46
CA SER A 85 -10.89 -13.86 2.48
C SER A 85 -12.34 -13.55 2.06
N ASN A 86 -13.03 -14.53 1.47
CA ASN A 86 -14.41 -14.34 1.02
C ASN A 86 -15.34 -13.95 2.18
N GLU A 87 -15.06 -14.44 3.39
CA GLU A 87 -15.78 -14.11 4.63
C GLU A 87 -15.75 -12.59 4.94
N ILE A 88 -14.59 -11.95 4.75
CA ILE A 88 -14.44 -10.52 5.00
C ILE A 88 -15.10 -9.70 3.89
N LYS A 89 -15.06 -10.17 2.63
CA LYS A 89 -15.80 -9.53 1.52
C LYS A 89 -17.31 -9.56 1.76
N GLU A 90 -17.82 -10.71 2.21
CA GLU A 90 -19.24 -10.88 2.54
C GLU A 90 -19.62 -10.00 3.74
N THR A 91 -18.75 -9.90 4.75
CA THR A 91 -18.95 -8.99 5.89
C THR A 91 -19.01 -7.53 5.43
N VAL A 92 -18.10 -7.09 4.55
CA VAL A 92 -18.13 -5.73 4.00
C VAL A 92 -19.41 -5.47 3.22
N GLU A 93 -19.83 -6.39 2.34
CA GLU A 93 -21.05 -6.26 1.54
C GLU A 93 -22.31 -6.18 2.41
N ASN A 94 -22.38 -7.04 3.44
CA ASN A 94 -23.48 -7.07 4.40
C ASN A 94 -23.55 -5.84 5.29
N LEU A 95 -22.49 -5.03 5.38
CA LEU A 95 -22.49 -3.82 6.19
C LEU A 95 -22.70 -2.53 5.37
N LYS A 96 -22.68 -2.62 4.03
CA LYS A 96 -22.88 -1.46 3.12
C LYS A 96 -24.23 -0.77 3.26
N HIS A 97 -25.29 -1.48 3.67
CA HIS A 97 -26.65 -0.93 3.72
C HIS A 97 -26.97 -0.21 5.04
N LEU A 98 -26.21 -0.47 6.11
CA LEU A 98 -26.37 0.21 7.41
C LEU A 98 -26.01 1.72 7.34
N THR A 99 -25.42 2.15 6.21
CA THR A 99 -25.02 3.54 5.93
C THR A 99 -26.20 4.48 5.70
N ALA A 100 -27.33 4.00 5.17
CA ALA A 100 -28.44 4.88 4.78
C ALA A 100 -29.44 5.18 5.92
N ALA A 101 -29.54 4.32 6.92
CA ALA A 101 -30.64 4.37 7.89
C ALA A 101 -30.34 5.17 9.18
N LYS A 102 -29.07 5.42 9.52
CA LYS A 102 -28.68 6.00 10.83
C LYS A 102 -28.18 7.45 10.81
N VAL A 103 -28.03 8.08 9.65
CA VAL A 103 -27.44 9.42 9.59
C VAL A 103 -28.39 10.39 8.91
N GLY A 104 -28.97 11.30 9.71
CA GLY A 104 -29.79 12.38 9.20
C GLY A 104 -29.01 13.28 8.22
N PRO A 105 -29.71 14.02 7.34
CA PRO A 105 -29.18 14.64 6.12
C PRO A 105 -28.17 15.80 6.33
N ARG A 106 -27.63 16.00 7.53
CA ARG A 106 -26.79 17.14 7.91
C ARG A 106 -25.35 16.81 8.30
N LEU A 107 -24.96 15.55 8.39
CA LEU A 107 -23.58 15.18 8.70
C LEU A 107 -22.74 15.06 7.42
N CYS A 108 -21.64 15.80 7.40
CA CYS A 108 -20.68 15.88 6.31
C CYS A 108 -20.22 14.47 5.89
N LEU A 109 -20.33 14.14 4.60
CA LEU A 109 -19.97 12.84 4.00
C LEU A 109 -18.61 12.33 4.51
N ILE A 110 -17.63 13.21 4.72
CA ILE A 110 -16.29 12.84 5.20
C ILE A 110 -16.32 12.23 6.61
N TYR A 111 -17.14 12.78 7.53
CA TYR A 111 -17.22 12.29 8.91
C TYR A 111 -17.94 10.94 9.01
N ILE A 112 -18.89 10.69 8.09
CA ILE A 112 -19.66 9.44 8.01
C ILE A 112 -18.78 8.28 7.53
N VAL A 113 -17.99 8.50 6.47
CA VAL A 113 -17.12 7.45 5.91
C VAL A 113 -16.03 7.03 6.90
N VAL A 114 -15.41 7.99 7.59
CA VAL A 114 -14.32 7.68 8.54
C VAL A 114 -14.83 6.94 9.77
N ASN A 115 -15.98 7.34 10.34
CA ASN A 115 -16.52 6.71 11.55
C ASN A 115 -17.08 5.30 11.26
N PHE A 116 -17.60 5.07 10.06
CA PHE A 116 -18.22 3.80 9.69
C PHE A 116 -17.20 2.73 9.26
N VAL A 117 -16.13 3.12 8.56
CA VAL A 117 -15.01 2.21 8.27
C VAL A 117 -14.34 1.73 9.56
N SER A 118 -14.26 2.60 10.58
CA SER A 118 -13.81 2.20 11.93
C SER A 118 -14.73 1.14 12.54
N GLN A 119 -16.05 1.22 12.37
CA GLN A 119 -17.00 0.22 12.89
C GLN A 119 -16.92 -1.12 12.13
N ILE A 120 -16.71 -1.08 10.81
CA ILE A 120 -16.45 -2.28 10.00
C ILE A 120 -15.12 -2.91 10.41
N TRP A 121 -14.09 -2.10 10.64
CA TRP A 121 -12.79 -2.56 11.14
C TRP A 121 -12.89 -3.20 12.53
N GLU A 122 -13.65 -2.60 13.45
CA GLU A 122 -13.95 -3.18 14.76
C GLU A 122 -14.70 -4.51 14.64
N ALA A 123 -15.66 -4.62 13.72
CA ALA A 123 -16.38 -5.88 13.47
C ALA A 123 -15.46 -6.96 12.89
N VAL A 124 -14.55 -6.60 11.98
CA VAL A 124 -13.53 -7.50 11.43
C VAL A 124 -12.55 -7.95 12.51
N LEU A 125 -12.09 -7.05 13.39
CA LEU A 125 -11.25 -7.40 14.54
C LEU A 125 -11.98 -8.30 15.54
N LYS A 126 -13.28 -8.08 15.76
CA LYS A 126 -14.08 -8.90 16.68
C LYS A 126 -14.32 -10.31 16.13
N GLY A 127 -14.50 -10.45 14.82
CA GLY A 127 -14.67 -11.75 14.15
C GLY A 127 -13.35 -12.47 13.87
N ASN A 128 -12.25 -11.74 13.70
CA ASN A 128 -10.93 -12.29 13.41
C ASN A 128 -9.82 -11.42 14.05
N PRO A 129 -9.53 -11.64 15.36
CA PRO A 129 -8.62 -10.79 16.12
C PRO A 129 -7.15 -10.91 15.73
N GLU A 130 -6.76 -11.97 15.02
CA GLU A 130 -5.39 -12.16 14.49
C GLU A 130 -5.24 -11.72 13.03
N THR A 131 -6.16 -10.89 12.52
CA THR A 131 -6.12 -10.41 11.14
C THR A 131 -4.86 -9.58 10.85
N GLU A 132 -4.11 -9.94 9.81
CA GLU A 132 -2.96 -9.16 9.30
C GLU A 132 -3.41 -7.95 8.43
N LEU A 133 -4.71 -7.74 8.27
CA LEU A 133 -5.26 -6.62 7.52
C LEU A 133 -5.03 -5.30 8.26
N ASN A 134 -5.09 -4.20 7.52
CA ASN A 134 -5.08 -2.85 8.08
C ASN A 134 -6.38 -2.11 7.74
N GLU A 135 -6.73 -1.14 8.58
CA GLU A 135 -7.93 -0.31 8.43
C GLU A 135 -8.02 0.37 7.05
N LYS A 136 -6.87 0.77 6.48
CA LYS A 136 -6.78 1.41 5.15
C LYS A 136 -7.14 0.45 4.00
N GLN A 137 -6.96 -0.86 4.18
CA GLN A 137 -7.37 -1.88 3.20
C GLN A 137 -8.89 -2.05 3.17
N ILE A 138 -9.57 -1.87 4.32
CA ILE A 138 -11.05 -1.87 4.37
C ILE A 138 -11.61 -0.62 3.71
N TYR A 139 -11.00 0.56 3.95
CA TYR A 139 -11.44 1.85 3.40
C TYR A 139 -11.57 1.88 1.86
N ARG A 140 -10.81 1.08 1.13
CA ARG A 140 -10.84 1.03 -0.36
C ARG A 140 -11.77 -0.01 -0.96
N HIS A 141 -12.28 -0.93 -0.14
CA HIS A 141 -13.26 -1.94 -0.59
C HIS A 141 -14.72 -1.51 -0.38
N TRP A 142 -14.91 -0.46 0.41
CA TRP A 142 -16.17 0.24 0.57
C TRP A 142 -16.34 1.29 -0.53
#